data_AF-A0AAV2SX29-F1
#
_entry.id   AF-A0AAV2SX29-F1
#
_cell.length_a   1.000
_cell.length_b   1.000
_cell.length_c   1.000
_cell.angle_alpha   90.00
_cell.angle_beta   90.00
_cell.angle_gamma   90.00
#
_symmetry.space_group_name_H-M   'P 1'
#
loop_
_entity.id
_entity.type
_entity.pdbx_description
1 polymer ?
#
loop_
_entity_poly.entity_id
_entity_poly.type
_entity_poly.pdbx_seq_one_letter_code
_entity_poly.pdbx_strand_id
1 'polypeptide(L)'
;ISAIYLWGDSKTALSWCSSYDVKEDFVSNRVRQIRNNVPQANLMYIRSEMNPADILTRQPKAEVFLKNTLWWNGPPFLVSPESMPPQTDLFNLMPEEGMKKEFITTDTSIIPSAEEIVSQSKQARPDLILASKAQKKDNNDHILTSMPVGTQLIEDDLA
;
A
#
# COMPACT_ATOMS: atom_id res chain seq x y z
N ILE A 1 1.45 -26.66 -22.06
CA ILE A 1 1.73 -25.82 -20.87
C ILE A 1 0.87 -26.36 -19.74
N SER A 2 1.46 -26.78 -18.62
CA SER A 2 0.74 -27.38 -17.49
C SER A 2 0.25 -26.36 -16.46
N ALA A 3 0.97 -25.26 -16.27
CA ALA A 3 0.59 -24.16 -15.39
C ALA A 3 1.28 -22.85 -15.81
N ILE A 4 0.69 -21.72 -15.45
CA ILE A 4 1.29 -20.38 -15.58
C ILE A 4 1.37 -19.76 -14.18
N TYR A 5 2.49 -19.10 -13.88
CA TYR A 5 2.71 -18.40 -12.62
C TYR A 5 3.12 -16.96 -12.90
N LEU A 6 2.47 -16.01 -12.22
CA LEU A 6 2.85 -14.60 -12.22
C LEU A 6 3.41 -14.27 -10.84
N TRP A 7 4.71 -14.01 -10.79
CA TRP A 7 5.41 -13.64 -9.56
C TRP A 7 5.47 -12.12 -9.45
N GLY A 8 5.07 -11.57 -8.31
CA GLY A 8 5.15 -10.14 -8.02
C GLY A 8 5.53 -9.88 -6.57
N ASP A 9 6.13 -8.72 -6.33
CA ASP A 9 6.56 -8.28 -5.00
C ASP A 9 5.67 -7.18 -4.39
N SER A 10 4.73 -6.65 -5.16
CA SER A 10 3.72 -5.73 -4.65
C SER A 10 2.47 -6.48 -4.21
N LYS A 11 2.35 -6.73 -2.90
CA LYS A 11 1.12 -7.30 -2.30
C LYS A 11 -0.12 -6.46 -2.63
N THR A 12 0.03 -5.15 -2.78
CA THR A 12 -1.05 -4.25 -3.20
C THR A 12 -1.51 -4.57 -4.62
N ALA A 13 -0.58 -4.69 -5.57
CA ALA A 13 -0.92 -5.02 -6.96
C ALA A 13 -1.55 -6.42 -7.09
N LEU A 14 -0.99 -7.41 -6.40
CA LEU A 14 -1.55 -8.77 -6.33
C LEU A 14 -2.94 -8.77 -5.68
N SER A 15 -3.14 -7.94 -4.65
CA SER A 15 -4.43 -7.78 -3.99
C SER A 15 -5.48 -7.19 -4.91
N TRP A 16 -5.16 -6.18 -5.73
CA TRP A 16 -6.06 -5.64 -6.75
C TRP A 16 -6.41 -6.69 -7.81
N CYS A 17 -5.42 -7.45 -8.27
CA CYS A 17 -5.66 -8.56 -9.19
C CYS A 17 -6.59 -9.62 -8.60
N SER A 18 -6.59 -9.75 -7.27
CA SER A 18 -7.46 -10.68 -6.52
C SER A 18 -8.75 -10.05 -6.00
N SER A 19 -9.04 -8.81 -6.34
CA SER A 19 -10.27 -8.13 -5.95
C SER A 19 -11.25 -8.13 -7.11
N TYR A 20 -12.52 -8.40 -6.82
CA TYR A 20 -13.59 -8.30 -7.81
C TYR A 20 -13.96 -6.83 -8.09
N ASP A 21 -13.94 -5.97 -7.06
CA ASP A 21 -14.36 -4.57 -7.12
C ASP A 21 -13.17 -3.61 -6.94
N VAL A 22 -12.46 -3.32 -8.04
CA VAL A 22 -11.40 -2.29 -8.08
C VAL A 22 -12.02 -1.00 -8.61
N LYS A 23 -12.05 0.04 -7.76
CA LYS A 23 -12.80 1.27 -8.03
C LYS A 23 -12.03 2.27 -8.89
N GLU A 24 -10.70 2.17 -8.91
CA GLU A 24 -9.84 3.04 -9.69
C GLU A 24 -9.80 2.57 -11.15
N ASP A 25 -10.36 3.37 -12.07
CA ASP A 25 -10.50 3.03 -13.50
C ASP A 25 -9.19 2.55 -14.14
N PHE A 26 -8.08 3.22 -13.85
CA PHE A 26 -6.77 2.83 -14.36
C PHE A 26 -6.38 1.43 -13.91
N VAL A 27 -6.56 1.11 -12.62
CA VAL A 27 -6.20 -0.19 -12.05
C VAL A 27 -7.17 -1.26 -12.55
N SER A 28 -8.47 -0.98 -12.54
CA SER A 28 -9.53 -1.89 -13.02
C SER A 28 -9.29 -2.32 -14.47
N ASN A 29 -8.95 -1.36 -15.35
CA ASN A 29 -8.61 -1.65 -16.73
C ASN A 29 -7.37 -2.54 -16.88
N ARG A 30 -6.33 -2.34 -16.07
CA ARG A 30 -5.12 -3.17 -16.09
C ARG A 30 -5.40 -4.58 -15.55
N VAL A 31 -6.15 -4.70 -14.47
CA VAL A 31 -6.57 -6.00 -13.91
C VAL A 31 -7.40 -6.77 -14.95
N ARG A 32 -8.34 -6.12 -15.64
CA ARG A 32 -9.09 -6.73 -16.74
C ARG A 32 -8.18 -7.24 -17.85
N GLN A 33 -7.18 -6.45 -18.27
CA GLN A 33 -6.23 -6.89 -19.29
C GLN A 33 -5.42 -8.12 -18.84
N ILE A 34 -4.94 -8.13 -17.59
CA ILE A 34 -4.20 -9.27 -17.04
C ILE A 34 -5.07 -10.53 -17.06
N ARG A 35 -6.31 -10.44 -16.56
CA ARG A 35 -7.28 -11.54 -16.55
C ARG A 35 -7.59 -12.07 -17.95
N ASN A 36 -7.76 -11.18 -18.93
CA ASN A 36 -8.05 -11.57 -20.31
C ASN A 36 -6.85 -12.27 -20.99
N ASN A 37 -5.62 -11.83 -20.68
CA ASN A 37 -4.42 -12.35 -21.32
C ASN A 37 -3.98 -13.71 -20.73
N VAL A 38 -4.15 -13.90 -19.41
CA VAL A 38 -3.64 -15.07 -18.68
C VAL A 38 -4.62 -15.53 -17.59
N PRO A 39 -5.87 -15.91 -17.94
CA PRO A 39 -6.91 -16.25 -16.96
C PRO A 39 -6.57 -17.45 -16.06
N GLN A 40 -5.71 -18.34 -16.53
CA GLN A 40 -5.26 -19.56 -15.84
C GLN A 40 -4.01 -19.35 -14.97
N ALA A 41 -3.54 -18.12 -14.81
CA ALA A 41 -2.32 -17.85 -14.07
C ALA A 41 -2.54 -17.90 -12.55
N ASN A 42 -1.59 -18.54 -11.86
CA ASN A 42 -1.47 -18.49 -10.41
C ASN A 42 -0.69 -17.23 -10.02
N LEU A 43 -1.25 -16.44 -9.09
CA LEU A 43 -0.59 -15.25 -8.55
C LEU A 43 0.27 -15.65 -7.35
N MET A 44 1.56 -15.34 -7.41
CA MET A 44 2.51 -15.72 -6.38
C MET A 44 3.26 -14.50 -5.85
N TYR A 45 3.45 -14.45 -4.54
CA TYR A 45 4.22 -13.38 -3.91
C TYR A 45 5.68 -13.77 -3.71
N ILE A 46 6.57 -12.83 -4.01
CA ILE A 46 7.98 -12.87 -3.67
C ILE A 46 8.39 -11.58 -2.97
N ARG A 47 9.43 -11.64 -2.14
CA ARG A 47 10.00 -10.41 -1.56
C ARG A 47 10.71 -9.60 -2.65
N SER A 48 10.79 -8.28 -2.50
CA SER A 48 11.41 -7.40 -3.49
C SER A 48 12.87 -7.73 -3.76
N GLU A 49 13.62 -8.24 -2.77
CA GLU A 49 15.01 -8.67 -2.96
C GLU A 49 15.14 -9.90 -3.87
N MET A 50 14.05 -10.62 -4.07
CA MET A 50 13.98 -11.79 -4.95
C MET A 50 13.33 -11.45 -6.30
N ASN A 51 12.92 -10.21 -6.53
CA ASN A 51 12.29 -9.79 -7.78
C ASN A 51 13.35 -9.29 -8.78
N PRO A 52 13.69 -10.05 -9.82
CA PRO A 52 14.68 -9.60 -10.79
C PRO A 52 14.22 -8.36 -11.57
N ALA A 53 12.92 -8.17 -11.78
CA ALA A 53 12.40 -6.99 -12.49
C ALA A 53 12.77 -5.68 -11.78
N ASP A 54 12.87 -5.72 -10.46
CA ASP A 54 13.24 -4.59 -9.61
C ASP A 54 14.69 -4.13 -9.81
N ILE A 55 15.57 -5.04 -10.26
CA ILE A 55 16.96 -4.69 -10.57
C ILE A 55 16.99 -3.75 -11.77
N LEU A 56 16.25 -4.05 -12.83
CA LEU A 56 16.29 -3.26 -14.05
C LEU A 56 15.62 -1.89 -13.86
N THR A 57 14.52 -1.82 -13.12
CA THR A 57 13.78 -0.57 -12.86
C THR A 57 14.59 0.44 -12.06
N ARG A 58 15.55 -0.01 -11.23
CA ARG A 58 16.47 0.82 -10.46
C ARG A 58 17.68 1.34 -11.24
N GLN A 59 17.84 0.93 -12.49
CA GLN A 59 18.90 1.40 -13.40
C GLN A 59 20.33 1.32 -12.79
N PRO A 60 20.79 0.12 -12.41
CA PRO A 60 22.12 -0.07 -11.85
C PRO A 60 23.21 0.30 -12.86
N LYS A 61 24.39 0.61 -12.34
CA LYS A 61 25.61 0.71 -13.18
C LYS A 61 25.80 -0.61 -13.94
N ALA A 62 26.24 -0.51 -15.21
CA ALA A 62 26.41 -1.65 -16.10
C ALA A 62 27.27 -2.77 -15.48
N GLU A 63 28.37 -2.41 -14.80
CA GLU A 63 29.27 -3.38 -14.15
C GLU A 63 28.59 -4.20 -13.04
N VAL A 64 27.67 -3.58 -12.30
CA VAL A 64 26.89 -4.25 -11.24
C VAL A 64 25.82 -5.15 -11.88
N PHE A 65 25.16 -4.66 -12.92
CA PHE A 65 24.16 -5.43 -13.66
C PHE A 65 24.74 -6.69 -14.29
N LEU A 66 25.91 -6.58 -14.94
CA LEU A 66 26.59 -7.71 -15.56
C LEU A 66 26.98 -8.81 -14.56
N LYS A 67 27.19 -8.45 -13.29
CA LYS A 67 27.52 -9.40 -12.21
C LYS A 67 26.30 -9.87 -11.41
N ASN A 68 25.09 -9.41 -11.74
CA ASN A 68 23.90 -9.69 -10.96
C ASN A 68 23.35 -11.10 -11.26
N THR A 69 23.64 -12.04 -10.37
CA THR A 69 23.22 -13.44 -10.52
C THR A 69 21.70 -13.61 -10.45
N LEU A 70 20.98 -12.80 -9.68
CA LEU A 70 19.52 -12.87 -9.57
C LEU A 70 18.84 -12.53 -10.90
N TRP A 71 19.36 -11.56 -11.66
CA TRP A 71 18.82 -11.24 -12.99
C TRP A 71 19.06 -12.38 -14.00
N TRP A 72 20.30 -12.88 -14.07
CA TRP A 72 20.68 -13.86 -15.10
C TRP A 72 20.21 -15.27 -14.81
N ASN A 73 20.21 -15.68 -13.53
CA ASN A 73 19.86 -17.04 -13.13
C ASN A 73 18.45 -17.14 -12.55
N GLY A 74 17.83 -16.01 -12.22
CA GLY A 74 16.57 -15.96 -11.50
C GLY A 74 16.69 -16.34 -10.02
N PRO A 75 15.57 -16.31 -9.29
CA PRO A 75 15.50 -16.80 -7.92
C PRO A 75 15.77 -18.30 -7.81
N PRO A 76 16.43 -18.78 -6.72
CA PRO A 76 16.74 -20.20 -6.53
C PRO A 76 15.52 -21.12 -6.61
N PHE A 77 14.35 -20.64 -6.17
CA PHE A 77 13.11 -21.43 -6.15
C PHE A 77 12.55 -21.75 -7.53
N LEU A 78 12.99 -21.07 -8.59
CA LEU A 78 12.63 -21.44 -9.96
C LEU A 78 13.35 -22.71 -10.43
N VAL A 79 14.51 -23.02 -9.82
CA VAL A 79 15.32 -24.21 -10.15
C VAL A 79 15.01 -25.34 -9.18
N SER A 80 14.89 -25.04 -7.88
CA SER A 80 14.58 -26.02 -6.84
C SER A 80 13.33 -25.62 -6.06
N PRO A 81 12.19 -26.32 -6.25
CA PRO A 81 10.96 -26.05 -5.51
C PRO A 81 11.12 -26.09 -3.98
N GLU A 82 12.09 -26.85 -3.48
CA GLU A 82 12.40 -26.94 -2.04
C GLU A 82 12.89 -25.60 -1.45
N SER A 83 13.43 -24.72 -2.29
CA SER A 83 13.87 -23.39 -1.89
C SER A 83 12.77 -22.32 -1.99
N MET A 84 11.53 -22.72 -2.30
CA MET A 84 10.40 -21.81 -2.38
C MET A 84 10.11 -21.20 -0.99
N PRO A 85 10.01 -19.87 -0.89
CA PRO A 85 9.65 -19.25 0.37
C PRO A 85 8.20 -19.62 0.74
N PRO A 86 7.88 -19.74 2.05
CA PRO A 86 6.53 -19.99 2.51
C PRO A 86 5.55 -18.98 1.91
N GLN A 87 4.48 -19.48 1.28
CA GLN A 87 3.42 -18.65 0.74
C GLN A 87 2.35 -18.49 1.82
N THR A 88 2.32 -17.32 2.48
CA THR A 88 1.34 -17.00 3.53
C THR A 88 0.08 -16.35 2.97
N ASP A 89 0.21 -15.68 1.83
CA ASP A 89 -0.87 -14.92 1.22
C ASP A 89 -1.49 -15.72 0.08
N LEU A 90 -2.82 -15.76 0.03
CA LEU A 90 -3.56 -16.38 -1.05
C LEU A 90 -4.08 -15.31 -2.01
N PHE A 91 -3.60 -15.35 -3.25
CA PHE A 91 -4.04 -14.48 -4.33
C PHE A 91 -4.74 -15.32 -5.41
N ASN A 92 -5.86 -14.83 -5.92
CA ASN A 92 -6.66 -15.49 -6.93
C ASN A 92 -6.97 -14.51 -8.06
N LEU A 93 -6.44 -14.74 -9.25
CA LEU A 93 -6.65 -13.85 -10.40
C LEU A 93 -8.11 -13.81 -10.85
N MET A 94 -8.87 -14.88 -10.60
CA MET A 94 -10.28 -15.03 -10.95
C MET A 94 -11.11 -15.19 -9.66
N PRO A 95 -11.30 -14.11 -8.87
CA PRO A 95 -12.10 -14.18 -7.66
C PRO A 95 -13.58 -14.35 -8.01
N GLU A 96 -14.27 -15.23 -7.27
CA GLU A 96 -15.72 -15.41 -7.35
C GLU A 96 -16.45 -14.14 -6.86
N GLU A 97 -17.57 -13.80 -7.52
CA GLU A 97 -18.44 -12.70 -7.09
C GLU A 97 -18.92 -12.92 -5.64
N GLY A 98 -18.61 -11.97 -4.75
CA GLY A 98 -19.05 -12.02 -3.36
C GLY A 98 -18.04 -12.54 -2.34
N MET A 99 -16.83 -12.95 -2.76
CA MET A 99 -15.75 -13.24 -1.80
C MET A 99 -15.20 -11.93 -1.23
N LYS A 100 -15.88 -11.40 -0.20
CA LYS A 100 -15.25 -10.42 0.70
C LYS A 100 -14.01 -11.10 1.25
N LYS A 101 -12.84 -10.47 1.12
CA LYS A 101 -11.66 -10.90 1.89
C LYS A 101 -12.06 -10.77 3.35
N GLU A 102 -12.48 -11.87 3.97
CA GLU A 102 -12.42 -12.01 5.41
C GLU A 102 -10.95 -11.84 5.74
N PHE A 103 -10.58 -10.61 6.09
CA PHE A 103 -9.46 -10.45 7.01
C PHE A 103 -9.78 -11.39 8.16
N ILE A 104 -8.86 -12.29 8.48
CA ILE A 104 -8.94 -13.11 9.69
C ILE A 104 -8.91 -12.11 10.85
N THR A 105 -10.08 -11.57 11.18
CA THR A 105 -10.33 -10.98 12.48
C THR A 105 -10.38 -12.19 13.38
N THR A 106 -9.29 -12.41 14.11
CA THR A 106 -9.34 -13.23 15.32
C THR A 106 -10.58 -12.83 16.10
N ASP A 107 -11.54 -13.76 16.17
CA ASP A 107 -12.74 -13.77 16.98
C ASP A 107 -13.29 -12.38 17.41
N THR A 108 -14.28 -11.88 16.66
CA THR A 108 -15.10 -10.69 17.00
C THR A 108 -15.94 -10.88 18.29
N SER A 109 -15.70 -11.92 19.06
CA SER A 109 -16.29 -12.13 20.39
C SER A 109 -15.59 -11.31 21.50
N ILE A 110 -14.49 -10.59 21.21
CA ILE A 110 -13.76 -9.77 22.21
C ILE A 110 -13.40 -8.37 21.68
N ILE A 111 -14.32 -7.68 21.00
CA ILE A 111 -14.15 -6.24 20.74
C ILE A 111 -15.09 -5.49 21.71
N PRO A 112 -14.56 -4.80 22.74
CA PRO A 112 -15.39 -3.96 23.60
C PRO A 112 -16.12 -2.92 22.77
N SER A 113 -17.36 -2.63 23.13
CA SER A 113 -18.14 -1.58 22.48
C SER A 113 -17.32 -0.28 22.42
N ALA A 114 -17.52 0.54 21.39
CA ALA A 114 -16.89 1.87 21.31
C ALA A 114 -17.12 2.69 22.59
N GLU A 115 -18.23 2.44 23.29
CA GLU A 115 -18.56 3.06 24.58
C GLU A 115 -17.66 2.56 25.73
N GLU A 116 -17.27 1.28 25.74
CA GLU A 116 -16.35 0.71 26.74
C GLU A 116 -14.92 1.23 26.55
N ILE A 117 -14.46 1.36 25.29
CA ILE A 117 -13.14 1.92 24.96
C ILE A 117 -13.04 3.39 25.42
N VAL A 118 -14.11 4.16 25.20
CA VAL A 118 -14.19 5.57 25.64
C VAL A 118 -14.27 5.68 27.16
N SER A 119 -14.93 4.74 27.85
CA SER A 119 -14.98 4.72 29.31
C SER A 119 -13.62 4.41 29.92
N GLN A 120 -12.94 3.37 29.43
CA GLN A 120 -11.64 2.95 29.95
C GLN A 120 -10.55 4.01 29.74
N SER A 121 -10.57 4.71 28.61
CA SER A 121 -9.62 5.80 28.33
C SER A 121 -9.82 7.03 29.25
N LYS A 122 -11.07 7.35 29.62
CA LYS A 122 -11.37 8.42 30.60
C LYS A 122 -10.87 8.10 32.00
N GLN A 123 -10.86 6.81 32.37
CA GLN A 123 -10.40 6.36 33.68
C GLN A 123 -8.87 6.26 33.76
N ALA A 124 -8.20 5.94 32.64
CA ALA A 124 -6.76 5.71 32.61
C ALA A 124 -5.90 6.99 32.54
N ARG A 125 -6.41 8.11 31.98
CA ARG A 125 -5.69 9.39 31.87
C ARG A 125 -6.63 10.62 31.90
N PRO A 126 -7.17 11.00 33.06
CA PRO A 126 -8.07 12.16 33.18
C PRO A 126 -7.41 13.49 32.77
N ASP A 127 -6.09 13.59 32.89
CA ASP A 127 -5.26 14.78 32.68
C ASP A 127 -5.20 15.22 31.20
N LEU A 128 -5.32 14.29 30.25
CA LEU A 128 -5.28 14.61 28.81
C LEU A 128 -6.56 15.30 28.31
N ILE A 129 -7.70 15.10 28.99
CA ILE A 129 -8.96 15.77 28.63
C ILE A 129 -8.96 17.25 29.04
N LEU A 130 -8.22 17.60 30.10
CA LEU A 130 -8.07 18.99 30.52
C LEU A 130 -7.26 19.80 29.49
N ALA A 131 -6.23 19.18 28.89
CA ALA A 131 -5.41 19.78 27.84
C ALA A 131 -6.22 20.06 26.55
N SER A 132 -7.12 19.16 26.15
CA SER A 132 -7.98 19.36 24.97
C SER A 132 -9.05 20.44 25.17
N LYS A 133 -9.53 20.65 26.41
CA LYS A 133 -10.48 21.73 26.72
C LYS A 133 -9.82 23.11 26.84
N ALA A 134 -8.56 23.17 27.24
CA ALA A 134 -7.80 24.44 27.30
C ALA A 134 -7.60 25.04 25.90
N GLN A 135 -7.29 24.23 24.88
CA GLN A 135 -7.04 24.71 23.52
C GLN A 135 -8.28 25.22 22.77
N LYS A 136 -9.49 24.97 23.28
CA LYS A 136 -10.73 25.45 22.63
C LYS A 136 -11.12 26.86 23.07
N LYS A 137 -10.49 27.42 24.11
CA LYS A 137 -10.82 28.77 24.62
C LYS A 137 -9.97 29.88 23.98
N ASP A 138 -8.78 29.56 23.45
CA ASP A 138 -7.85 30.57 22.95
C ASP A 138 -8.04 30.94 21.47
N ASN A 139 -8.84 30.18 20.71
CA ASN A 139 -8.99 30.37 19.26
C ASN A 139 -10.14 31.30 18.82
N ASN A 140 -10.82 32.00 19.73
CA ASN A 140 -12.01 32.79 19.40
C ASN A 140 -11.86 34.33 19.43
N ASP A 141 -10.68 34.88 19.74
CA ASP A 141 -10.58 36.33 20.05
C ASP A 141 -9.83 37.21 19.02
N HIS A 142 -9.52 36.75 17.80
CA HIS A 142 -8.94 37.65 16.79
C HIS A 142 -9.54 37.48 15.37
N ILE A 143 -10.74 38.05 15.19
CA ILE A 143 -11.17 38.63 13.91
C ILE A 143 -11.26 40.15 14.11
N LEU A 144 -10.89 40.92 13.06
CA LEU A 144 -10.72 42.39 12.92
C LEU A 144 -9.21 42.75 12.85
N THR A 145 -8.62 43.27 11.76
CA THR A 145 -9.06 44.37 10.89
C THR A 145 -8.21 44.49 9.60
N SER A 146 -8.88 44.89 8.50
CA SER A 146 -8.46 45.69 7.31
C SER A 146 -7.34 45.24 6.33
N MET A 147 -7.73 45.09 5.05
CA MET A 147 -7.01 45.62 3.87
C MET A 147 -7.58 47.03 3.54
N PRO A 148 -6.88 47.97 2.85
CA PRO A 148 -6.69 47.89 1.38
C PRO A 148 -5.41 48.53 0.76
N VAL A 149 -5.06 48.00 -0.43
CA VAL A 149 -4.55 48.63 -1.68
C VAL A 149 -3.40 49.64 -1.65
N GLY A 150 -2.37 49.40 -2.48
CA GLY A 150 -1.43 50.44 -2.95
C GLY A 150 -0.27 49.93 -3.80
N THR A 151 -0.34 50.17 -5.10
CA THR A 151 0.70 49.95 -6.13
C THR A 151 1.91 50.87 -5.93
N GLN A 152 3.16 50.36 -6.04
CA GLN A 152 4.26 51.11 -6.67
C GLN A 152 5.46 50.19 -7.00
N LEU A 153 5.95 50.34 -8.23
CA LEU A 153 7.19 49.79 -8.82
C LEU A 153 8.43 50.38 -8.13
N ILE A 154 9.48 49.56 -7.91
CA ILE A 154 10.90 49.98 -7.96
C ILE A 154 11.75 48.77 -8.42
N GLU A 155 12.40 48.92 -9.58
CA GLU A 155 13.60 48.17 -10.02
C GLU A 155 14.81 48.58 -9.17
N ASP A 156 15.71 47.62 -8.91
CA ASP A 156 17.18 47.78 -9.03
C ASP A 156 17.95 46.91 -8.02
N ASP A 157 18.95 46.23 -8.60
CA ASP A 157 20.24 45.81 -8.06
C ASP A 157 20.32 45.07 -6.71
N LEU A 158 20.97 43.91 -6.73
CA LEU A 158 22.33 43.77 -6.20
C LEU A 158 22.88 42.33 -6.35
N ALA A 159 24.04 42.28 -7.02
CA ALA A 159 25.23 41.45 -6.79
C ALA A 159 25.14 39.91 -6.86
#